data_AF-A0A2D5A7V8-F1
#
_entry.id   AF-A0A2D5A7V8-F1
#
_cell.length_a   1.000
_cell.length_b   1.000
_cell.length_c   1.000
_cell.angle_alpha   90.00
_cell.angle_beta   90.00
_cell.angle_gamma   90.00
#
_symmetry.space_group_name_H-M   'P 1'
#
loop_
_entity.id
_entity.type
_entity.pdbx_description
1 polymer ?
#
loop_
_entity_poly.entity_id
_entity_poly.type
_entity_poly.pdbx_seq_one_letter_code
_entity_poly.pdbx_strand_id
1 'polypeptide(L)'
;MVAVISVLVLFAGTHYPKLSIGTPGDGPDKILHFLAFATVTVLLRISGITGGAASTLVLVGGLAILDEVTQEIPGLGRSFDPLDLVADFGGIIVALAWIAALGPDRSGPDWFRTGQDRRIASLVLLLASPVNWLHLAIATSLGAMLGGVFLGVAGRNPIVGPVTMVVVGAAAGGIAGLVACLESGRRHATDRMDREQRCLNCLEPNGCPRCETCGGGYRGPSDRHIPSRRIAMVATLWTIGSAMLLFGGYLLLMTRSSDRSWMGTAVRRYDALGLNFEMMVDATLLGLVGAFVVHRSRRRMSRIAARYGIECLRCGHDLQGLPEQPEPRCPECGEAFVADSGVPDVAARRESEEHGER
;
A
#
# COMPACT_ATOMS: atom_id res chain seq x y z
N MET A 1 -0.41 -21.03 1.83
CA MET A 1 0.95 -21.61 2.00
C MET A 1 1.98 -20.54 2.33
N VAL A 2 2.25 -19.55 1.46
CA VAL A 2 3.30 -18.52 1.70
C VAL A 2 3.13 -17.79 3.03
N ALA A 3 1.92 -17.33 3.37
CA ALA A 3 1.66 -16.66 4.66
C ALA A 3 2.04 -17.53 5.87
N VAL A 4 1.76 -18.84 5.82
CA VAL A 4 2.12 -19.79 6.88
C VAL A 4 3.63 -19.96 6.94
N ILE A 5 4.30 -20.11 5.79
CA ILE A 5 5.77 -20.19 5.72
C ILE A 5 6.40 -18.93 6.32
N SER A 6 5.89 -17.75 6.01
CA SER A 6 6.40 -16.49 6.56
C SER A 6 6.24 -16.41 8.08
N VAL A 7 5.13 -16.89 8.63
CA VAL A 7 4.96 -17.01 10.09
C VAL A 7 6.01 -17.98 10.67
N LEU A 8 6.18 -19.15 10.08
CA LEU A 8 7.18 -20.13 10.55
C LEU A 8 8.61 -19.58 10.49
N VAL A 9 8.96 -18.85 9.43
CA VAL A 9 10.26 -18.19 9.28
C VAL A 9 10.44 -17.10 10.33
N LEU A 10 9.40 -16.31 10.62
CA LEU A 10 9.42 -15.31 11.69
C LEU A 10 9.72 -15.96 13.03
N PHE A 11 8.92 -16.94 13.45
CA PHE A 11 9.13 -17.68 14.71
C PHE A 11 10.51 -18.33 14.79
N ALA A 12 10.98 -18.95 13.70
CA ALA A 12 12.31 -19.54 13.66
C ALA A 12 13.43 -18.51 13.83
N GLY A 13 13.26 -17.30 13.27
CA GLY A 13 14.21 -16.21 13.40
C GLY A 13 14.25 -15.61 14.81
N THR A 14 13.09 -15.37 15.42
CA THR A 14 12.95 -14.79 16.76
C THR A 14 13.35 -15.76 17.88
N HIS A 15 13.27 -17.07 17.61
CA HIS A 15 13.65 -18.12 18.56
C HIS A 15 15.04 -18.71 18.32
N TYR A 16 15.84 -18.13 17.41
CA TYR A 16 17.21 -18.61 17.21
C TYR A 16 18.06 -18.27 18.45
N PRO A 17 18.65 -19.28 19.12
CA PRO A 17 19.30 -19.08 20.41
C PRO A 17 20.53 -18.18 20.28
N LYS A 18 20.65 -17.19 21.18
CA LYS A 18 21.77 -16.25 21.25
C LYS A 18 22.05 -15.50 19.94
N LEU A 19 21.04 -15.27 19.10
CA LEU A 19 21.19 -14.46 17.90
C LEU A 19 21.39 -12.99 18.31
N SER A 20 22.62 -12.47 18.21
CA SER A 20 22.91 -11.04 18.30
C SER A 20 23.29 -10.53 16.91
N ILE A 21 22.39 -9.80 16.27
CA ILE A 21 22.67 -9.16 14.98
C ILE A 21 23.20 -7.75 15.28
N GLY A 22 24.51 -7.58 15.14
CA GLY A 22 25.19 -6.30 15.37
C GLY A 22 25.77 -6.15 16.78
N THR A 23 26.31 -4.97 17.07
CA THR A 23 26.83 -4.60 18.38
C THR A 23 25.68 -4.40 19.38
N PRO A 24 25.85 -4.76 20.67
CA PRO A 24 24.82 -4.56 21.69
C PRO A 24 24.35 -3.10 21.74
N GLY A 25 23.06 -2.87 21.56
CA GLY A 25 22.43 -1.53 21.55
C GLY A 25 22.33 -0.86 20.17
N ASP A 26 23.00 -1.40 19.14
CA ASP A 26 23.13 -0.76 17.81
C ASP A 26 22.50 -1.58 16.66
N GLY A 27 21.85 -2.71 16.98
CA GLY A 27 21.24 -3.59 15.99
C GLY A 27 19.92 -3.04 15.43
N PRO A 28 19.64 -3.16 14.11
CA PRO A 28 18.38 -2.74 13.47
C PRO A 28 17.16 -3.60 13.85
N ASP A 29 17.20 -4.22 15.03
CA ASP A 29 16.31 -5.28 15.51
C ASP A 29 14.85 -4.83 15.50
N LYS A 30 14.56 -3.64 16.06
CA LYS A 30 13.21 -3.06 16.09
C LYS A 30 12.63 -2.85 14.69
N ILE A 31 13.47 -2.48 13.72
CA ILE A 31 13.04 -2.30 12.33
C ILE A 31 12.75 -3.66 11.70
N LEU A 32 13.55 -4.69 12.00
CA LEU A 32 13.31 -6.04 11.53
C LEU A 32 11.99 -6.59 12.07
N HIS A 33 11.72 -6.40 13.36
CA HIS A 33 10.43 -6.70 14.02
C HIS A 33 9.25 -6.01 13.33
N PHE A 34 9.33 -4.68 13.18
CA PHE A 34 8.35 -3.87 12.45
C PHE A 34 8.08 -4.41 11.04
N LEU A 35 9.14 -4.67 10.25
CA LEU A 35 9.01 -5.14 8.86
C LEU A 35 8.49 -6.59 8.78
N ALA A 36 8.91 -7.46 9.69
CA ALA A 36 8.49 -8.85 9.74
C ALA A 36 6.99 -8.95 10.02
N PHE A 37 6.50 -8.25 11.05
CA PHE A 37 5.08 -8.25 11.39
C PHE A 37 4.22 -7.48 10.39
N ALA A 38 4.73 -6.41 9.77
CA ALA A 38 4.06 -5.78 8.63
C ALA A 38 3.89 -6.76 7.46
N THR A 39 4.95 -7.51 7.13
CA THR A 39 4.93 -8.51 6.04
C THR A 39 3.96 -9.65 6.32
N VAL A 40 4.00 -10.23 7.53
CA VAL A 40 3.06 -11.28 7.96
C VAL A 40 1.62 -10.77 7.91
N THR A 41 1.37 -9.54 8.36
CA THR A 41 0.04 -8.91 8.28
C THR A 41 -0.47 -8.81 6.85
N VAL A 42 0.36 -8.33 5.92
CA VAL A 42 0.02 -8.23 4.50
C VAL A 42 -0.29 -9.61 3.91
N LEU A 43 0.58 -10.59 4.16
CA LEU A 43 0.43 -11.93 3.61
C LEU A 43 -0.81 -12.66 4.14
N LEU A 44 -1.06 -12.58 5.46
CA LEU A 44 -2.27 -13.17 6.05
C LEU A 44 -3.53 -12.51 5.52
N ARG A 45 -3.53 -11.18 5.33
CA ARG A 45 -4.68 -10.47 4.78
C ARG A 45 -4.95 -10.85 3.32
N ILE A 46 -3.92 -10.87 2.47
CA ILE A 46 -4.03 -11.19 1.04
C ILE A 46 -4.41 -12.66 0.84
N SER A 47 -3.96 -13.56 1.71
CA SER A 47 -4.31 -14.99 1.65
C SER A 47 -5.78 -15.31 1.94
N GLY A 48 -6.55 -14.36 2.47
CA GLY A 48 -7.94 -14.57 2.85
C GLY A 48 -8.15 -15.38 4.14
N ILE A 49 -7.08 -15.78 4.84
CA ILE A 49 -7.17 -16.49 6.14
C ILE A 49 -7.95 -15.67 7.17
N THR A 50 -7.84 -14.34 7.10
CA THR A 50 -8.55 -13.42 8.01
C THR A 50 -9.67 -12.69 7.27
N GLY A 51 -10.87 -12.72 7.84
CA GLY A 51 -12.07 -12.13 7.23
C GLY A 51 -12.11 -10.59 7.18
N GLY A 52 -11.28 -9.90 7.98
CA GLY A 52 -11.25 -8.43 8.01
C GLY A 52 -10.12 -7.88 8.86
N ALA A 53 -9.94 -6.55 8.84
CA ALA A 53 -8.82 -5.89 9.52
C ALA A 53 -8.80 -6.14 11.04
N ALA A 54 -9.96 -6.19 11.69
CA ALA A 54 -10.05 -6.46 13.13
C ALA A 54 -9.61 -7.90 13.47
N SER A 55 -10.04 -8.90 12.71
CA SER A 55 -9.59 -10.28 12.93
C SER A 55 -8.12 -10.47 12.57
N THR A 56 -7.61 -9.76 11.55
CA THR A 56 -6.17 -9.71 11.28
C THR A 56 -5.40 -9.11 12.45
N LEU A 57 -5.85 -7.98 13.01
CA LEU A 57 -5.19 -7.33 14.15
C LEU A 57 -5.16 -8.24 15.38
N VAL A 58 -6.28 -8.89 15.70
CA VAL A 58 -6.36 -9.81 16.84
C VAL A 58 -5.44 -11.02 16.62
N LEU A 59 -5.47 -11.63 15.43
CA LEU A 59 -4.65 -12.80 15.14
C LEU A 59 -3.15 -12.45 15.16
N VAL A 60 -2.73 -11.43 14.40
CA VAL A 60 -1.31 -11.09 14.27
C VAL A 60 -0.78 -10.40 15.53
N GLY A 61 -1.58 -9.57 16.18
CA GLY A 61 -1.23 -9.01 17.49
C GLY A 61 -1.12 -10.09 18.58
N GLY A 62 -1.99 -11.11 18.54
CA GLY A 62 -1.86 -12.29 19.39
C GLY A 62 -0.58 -13.08 19.10
N LEU A 63 -0.20 -13.21 17.82
CA LEU A 63 1.07 -13.84 17.43
C LEU A 63 2.28 -13.03 17.90
N ALA A 64 2.24 -11.69 17.85
CA ALA A 64 3.32 -10.83 18.36
C ALA A 64 3.52 -10.98 19.87
N ILE A 65 2.41 -10.93 20.64
CA ILE A 65 2.45 -11.16 22.08
C ILE A 65 2.98 -12.57 22.38
N LEU A 66 2.51 -13.58 21.65
CA LEU A 66 2.96 -14.96 21.83
C LEU A 66 4.46 -15.07 21.56
N ASP A 67 4.94 -14.52 20.44
CA ASP A 67 6.34 -14.57 20.04
C ASP A 67 7.25 -13.99 21.14
N GLU A 68 6.95 -12.79 21.63
CA GLU A 68 7.73 -12.13 22.68
C GLU A 68 7.69 -12.89 24.02
N VAL A 69 6.52 -13.39 24.43
CA VAL A 69 6.40 -14.18 25.66
C VAL A 69 7.16 -15.50 25.56
N THR A 70 7.16 -16.16 24.39
CA THR A 70 7.87 -17.43 24.20
C THR A 70 9.38 -17.26 24.04
N GLN A 71 9.87 -16.05 23.71
CA GLN A 71 11.31 -15.77 23.75
C GLN A 71 11.91 -15.86 25.16
N GLU A 72 11.10 -15.73 26.23
CA GLU A 72 11.54 -15.91 27.62
C GLU A 72 11.78 -17.38 28.03
N ILE A 73 11.51 -18.35 27.15
CA ILE A 73 11.67 -19.78 27.48
C ILE A 73 13.11 -20.06 27.96
N PRO A 74 13.28 -20.64 29.17
CA PRO A 74 14.58 -20.99 29.69
C PRO A 74 15.36 -21.87 28.70
N GLY A 75 16.50 -21.37 28.22
CA GLY A 75 17.35 -22.04 27.24
C GLY A 75 17.62 -21.23 25.96
N LEU A 76 16.75 -20.28 25.61
CA LEU A 76 16.96 -19.40 24.44
C LEU A 76 17.99 -18.29 24.72
N GLY A 77 18.10 -17.87 25.97
CA GLY A 77 19.00 -16.79 26.40
C GLY A 77 18.56 -15.42 25.91
N ARG A 78 17.24 -15.22 25.75
CA ARG A 78 16.60 -13.95 25.40
C ARG A 78 15.67 -13.49 26.53
N SER A 79 15.38 -12.21 26.56
CA SER A 79 14.48 -11.57 27.52
C SER A 79 13.41 -10.80 26.77
N PHE A 80 12.21 -10.77 27.32
CA PHE A 80 11.12 -9.94 26.81
C PHE A 80 11.54 -8.46 26.74
N ASP A 81 11.42 -7.86 25.55
CA ASP A 81 11.62 -6.42 25.37
C ASP A 81 10.30 -5.75 24.96
N PRO A 82 9.67 -4.95 25.83
CA PRO A 82 8.44 -4.24 25.50
C PRO A 82 8.54 -3.38 24.22
N LEU A 83 9.75 -2.92 23.85
CA LEU A 83 9.95 -2.10 22.66
C LEU A 83 9.89 -2.93 21.36
N ASP A 84 10.20 -4.23 21.38
CA ASP A 84 9.97 -5.12 20.23
C ASP A 84 8.47 -5.27 19.97
N LEU A 85 7.71 -5.51 21.04
CA LEU A 85 6.25 -5.61 20.94
C LEU A 85 5.62 -4.32 20.36
N VAL A 86 6.11 -3.14 20.77
CA VAL A 86 5.67 -1.86 20.19
C VAL A 86 6.02 -1.77 18.70
N ALA A 87 7.21 -2.21 18.30
CA ALA A 87 7.63 -2.25 16.90
C ALA A 87 6.73 -3.18 16.06
N ASP A 88 6.41 -4.36 16.58
CA ASP A 88 5.52 -5.34 15.94
C ASP A 88 4.14 -4.73 15.69
N PHE A 89 3.53 -4.14 16.72
CA PHE A 89 2.24 -3.46 16.60
C PHE A 89 2.29 -2.27 15.64
N GLY A 90 3.40 -1.51 15.63
CA GLY A 90 3.64 -0.46 14.64
C GLY A 90 3.56 -1.00 13.22
N GLY A 91 4.27 -2.10 12.95
CA GLY A 91 4.27 -2.79 11.66
C GLY A 91 2.88 -3.28 11.24
N ILE A 92 2.16 -3.93 12.17
CA ILE A 92 0.78 -4.42 11.95
C ILE A 92 -0.16 -3.26 11.59
N ILE A 93 -0.14 -2.18 12.38
CA ILE A 93 -1.03 -1.04 12.20
C ILE A 93 -0.75 -0.33 10.87
N VAL A 94 0.51 -0.11 10.51
CA VAL A 94 0.91 0.47 9.22
C VAL A 94 0.46 -0.41 8.06
N ALA A 95 0.70 -1.72 8.14
CA ALA A 95 0.26 -2.66 7.11
C ALA A 95 -1.26 -2.63 6.92
N LEU A 96 -2.04 -2.66 8.01
CA LEU A 96 -3.50 -2.56 7.96
C LEU A 96 -3.97 -1.22 7.39
N ALA A 97 -3.32 -0.11 7.73
CA ALA A 97 -3.62 1.19 7.18
C ALA A 97 -3.39 1.22 5.66
N TRP A 98 -2.29 0.65 5.17
CA TRP A 98 -2.01 0.54 3.74
C TRP A 98 -2.97 -0.39 3.00
N ILE A 99 -3.34 -1.52 3.61
CA ILE A 99 -4.38 -2.41 3.08
C ILE A 99 -5.70 -1.65 2.94
N ALA A 100 -6.10 -0.90 3.97
CA ALA A 100 -7.32 -0.10 3.94
C ALA A 100 -7.24 1.05 2.92
N ALA A 101 -6.06 1.65 2.75
CA ALA A 101 -5.80 2.68 1.76
C ALA A 101 -5.92 2.13 0.33
N LEU A 102 -5.37 0.94 0.08
CA LEU A 102 -5.32 0.29 -1.23
C LEU A 102 -6.54 -0.59 -1.56
N GLY A 103 -7.39 -0.84 -0.57
CA GLY A 103 -8.60 -1.65 -0.71
C GLY A 103 -9.63 -1.06 -1.69
N PRO A 104 -10.62 -1.87 -2.10
CA PRO A 104 -11.68 -1.42 -2.97
C PRO A 104 -12.53 -0.36 -2.26
N ASP A 105 -12.84 0.73 -2.97
CA ASP A 105 -13.71 1.76 -2.42
C ASP A 105 -15.17 1.35 -2.59
N ARG A 106 -15.91 1.27 -1.49
CA ARG A 106 -17.29 0.78 -1.49
C ARG A 106 -18.25 1.76 -2.17
N SER A 107 -17.94 3.05 -2.16
CA SER A 107 -18.78 4.10 -2.76
C SER A 107 -18.56 4.35 -4.25
N GLY A 108 -17.60 3.67 -4.87
CA GLY A 108 -17.31 3.84 -6.29
C GLY A 108 -18.34 3.13 -7.19
N PRO A 109 -18.48 3.56 -8.46
CA PRO A 109 -19.32 2.86 -9.43
C PRO A 109 -18.78 1.45 -9.73
N ASP A 110 -19.66 0.55 -10.20
CA ASP A 110 -19.37 -0.88 -10.36
C ASP A 110 -18.14 -1.20 -11.21
N TRP A 111 -17.95 -0.47 -12.31
CA TRP A 111 -16.80 -0.64 -13.20
C TRP A 111 -15.49 -0.26 -12.50
N PHE A 112 -15.51 0.78 -11.65
CA PHE A 112 -14.34 1.21 -10.88
C PHE A 112 -13.99 0.21 -9.78
N ARG A 113 -15.00 -0.30 -9.08
CA ARG A 113 -14.85 -1.37 -8.07
C ARG A 113 -14.29 -2.65 -8.71
N THR A 114 -14.87 -3.06 -9.83
CA THR A 114 -14.40 -4.23 -10.59
C THR A 114 -12.95 -4.09 -11.04
N GLY A 115 -12.53 -2.89 -11.48
CA GLY A 115 -11.13 -2.62 -11.80
C GLY A 115 -10.19 -2.74 -10.59
N GLN A 116 -10.64 -2.37 -9.39
CA GLN A 116 -9.88 -2.53 -8.15
C GLN A 116 -9.82 -3.99 -7.71
N ASP A 117 -10.94 -4.71 -7.76
CA ASP A 117 -11.02 -6.14 -7.41
C ASP A 117 -10.12 -6.97 -8.33
N ARG A 118 -10.13 -6.69 -9.63
CA ARG A 118 -9.22 -7.31 -10.61
C ARG A 118 -7.75 -7.05 -10.31
N ARG A 119 -7.39 -5.85 -9.85
CA ARG A 119 -6.01 -5.55 -9.44
C ARG A 119 -5.58 -6.36 -8.22
N ILE A 120 -6.47 -6.52 -7.23
CA ILE A 120 -6.18 -7.33 -6.05
C ILE A 120 -6.09 -8.81 -6.44
N ALA A 121 -7.04 -9.33 -7.21
CA ALA A 121 -7.06 -10.70 -7.68
C ALA A 121 -5.81 -11.06 -8.51
N SER A 122 -5.37 -10.17 -9.39
CA SER A 122 -4.12 -10.38 -10.16
C SER A 122 -2.88 -10.37 -9.29
N LEU A 123 -2.83 -9.56 -8.23
CA LEU A 123 -1.75 -9.61 -7.24
C LEU A 123 -1.77 -10.90 -6.42
N VAL A 124 -2.95 -11.36 -5.98
CA VAL A 124 -3.09 -12.64 -5.27
C VAL A 124 -2.61 -13.79 -6.17
N LEU A 125 -3.03 -13.79 -7.44
CA LEU A 125 -2.61 -14.79 -8.43
C LEU A 125 -1.10 -14.76 -8.67
N LEU A 126 -0.50 -13.56 -8.76
CA LEU A 126 0.94 -13.39 -8.86
C LEU A 126 1.65 -14.00 -7.65
N LEU A 127 1.21 -13.66 -6.43
CA LEU A 127 1.85 -14.09 -5.18
C LEU A 127 1.52 -15.55 -4.80
N ALA A 128 0.59 -16.20 -5.49
CA ALA A 128 0.30 -17.62 -5.27
C ALA A 128 1.40 -18.55 -5.82
N SER A 129 2.21 -18.09 -6.78
CA SER A 129 3.27 -18.89 -7.39
C SER A 129 4.62 -18.70 -6.68
N PRO A 130 5.29 -19.78 -6.24
CA PRO A 130 6.62 -19.69 -5.61
C PRO A 130 7.68 -19.14 -6.57
N VAL A 131 7.55 -19.40 -7.87
CA VAL A 131 8.50 -18.87 -8.88
C VAL A 131 8.44 -17.35 -8.96
N ASN A 132 7.25 -16.76 -8.79
CA ASN A 132 7.09 -15.31 -8.78
C ASN A 132 7.78 -14.69 -7.56
N TRP A 133 7.76 -15.36 -6.39
CA TRP A 133 8.52 -14.91 -5.22
C TRP A 133 10.02 -14.88 -5.48
N LEU A 134 10.56 -15.87 -6.19
CA LEU A 134 11.96 -15.86 -6.60
C LEU A 134 12.26 -14.67 -7.51
N HIS A 135 11.40 -14.37 -8.48
CA HIS A 135 11.58 -13.18 -9.35
C HIS A 135 11.51 -11.87 -8.57
N LEU A 136 10.60 -11.75 -7.61
CA LEU A 136 10.51 -10.58 -6.73
C LEU A 136 11.77 -10.42 -5.89
N ALA A 137 12.31 -11.50 -5.33
CA ALA A 137 13.55 -11.49 -4.56
C ALA A 137 14.74 -11.08 -5.44
N ILE A 138 14.88 -11.66 -6.64
CA ILE A 138 15.95 -11.30 -7.59
C ILE A 138 15.84 -9.83 -7.98
N ALA A 139 14.65 -9.35 -8.35
CA ALA A 139 14.44 -7.97 -8.76
C ALA A 139 14.74 -6.97 -7.62
N THR A 140 14.35 -7.31 -6.39
CA THR A 140 14.64 -6.51 -5.19
C THR A 140 16.14 -6.46 -4.92
N SER A 141 16.82 -7.62 -4.92
CA SER A 141 18.27 -7.69 -4.68
C SER A 141 19.07 -6.98 -5.77
N LEU A 142 18.70 -7.16 -7.04
CA LEU A 142 19.35 -6.47 -8.16
C LEU A 142 19.14 -4.96 -8.07
N GLY A 143 17.91 -4.52 -7.79
CA GLY A 143 17.59 -3.12 -7.57
C GLY A 143 18.42 -2.52 -6.43
N ALA A 144 18.52 -3.23 -5.30
CA ALA A 144 19.31 -2.80 -4.17
C ALA A 144 20.81 -2.70 -4.49
N MET A 145 21.37 -3.69 -5.20
CA MET A 145 22.75 -3.64 -5.65
C MET A 145 23.01 -2.42 -6.55
N LEU A 146 22.15 -2.19 -7.56
CA LEU A 146 22.30 -1.07 -8.49
C LEU A 146 22.15 0.29 -7.79
N GLY A 147 21.12 0.44 -6.95
CA GLY A 147 20.88 1.68 -6.23
C GLY A 147 21.97 2.00 -5.21
N GLY A 148 22.43 0.98 -4.46
CA GLY A 148 23.49 1.12 -3.47
C GLY A 148 24.84 1.47 -4.10
N VAL A 149 25.21 0.81 -5.20
CA VAL A 149 26.42 1.16 -5.97
C VAL A 149 26.31 2.56 -6.55
N PHE A 150 25.18 2.91 -7.16
CA PHE A 150 24.99 4.22 -7.79
C PHE A 150 25.09 5.36 -6.79
N LEU A 151 24.35 5.32 -5.67
CA LEU A 151 24.44 6.37 -4.64
C LEU A 151 25.74 6.31 -3.84
N GLY A 152 26.36 5.13 -3.67
CA GLY A 152 27.68 5.04 -3.04
C GLY A 152 28.78 5.71 -3.86
N VAL A 153 28.74 5.56 -5.19
CA VAL A 153 29.73 6.17 -6.10
C VAL A 153 29.42 7.65 -6.35
N ALA A 154 28.16 7.97 -6.67
CA ALA A 154 27.75 9.34 -7.01
C ALA A 154 27.60 10.24 -5.78
N GLY A 155 27.25 9.65 -4.63
CA GLY A 155 26.93 10.34 -3.39
C GLY A 155 28.11 10.59 -2.47
N ARG A 156 29.34 10.75 -3.00
CA ARG A 156 30.48 11.24 -2.21
C ARG A 156 30.25 12.70 -1.80
N ASN A 157 29.33 12.91 -0.88
CA ASN A 157 28.99 14.20 -0.30
C ASN A 157 29.75 14.33 1.02
N PRO A 158 30.47 15.44 1.26
CA PRO A 158 31.18 15.65 2.54
C PRO A 158 30.26 15.67 3.77
N ILE A 159 28.94 15.87 3.57
CA ILE A 159 27.96 16.00 4.66
C ILE A 159 27.35 14.64 5.06
N VAL A 160 27.15 13.73 4.10
CA VAL A 160 26.49 12.43 4.34
C VAL A 160 27.50 11.31 4.10
N GLY A 161 27.77 10.50 5.13
CA GLY A 161 28.75 9.43 5.04
C GLY A 161 28.48 8.44 3.90
N PRO A 162 29.53 7.86 3.28
CA PRO A 162 29.40 6.98 2.12
C PRO A 162 28.56 5.73 2.42
N VAL A 163 28.63 5.21 3.65
CA VAL A 163 27.83 4.05 4.08
C VAL A 163 26.34 4.38 4.05
N THR A 164 25.94 5.54 4.58
CA THR A 164 24.54 5.98 4.57
C THR A 164 24.00 6.11 3.15
N MET A 165 24.80 6.64 2.22
CA MET A 165 24.40 6.77 0.81
C MET A 165 24.23 5.39 0.14
N VAL A 166 25.11 4.43 0.44
CA VAL A 166 24.95 3.04 -0.04
C VAL A 166 23.67 2.42 0.51
N VAL A 167 23.37 2.57 1.80
CA VAL A 167 22.17 2.00 2.43
C VAL A 167 20.89 2.62 1.85
N VAL A 168 20.83 3.94 1.77
CA VAL A 168 19.68 4.66 1.18
C VAL A 168 19.51 4.26 -0.30
N GLY A 169 20.61 4.16 -1.03
CA GLY A 169 20.61 3.72 -2.42
C GLY A 169 20.10 2.30 -2.57
N ALA A 170 20.55 1.39 -1.70
CA ALA A 170 20.13 0.00 -1.71
C ALA A 170 18.64 -0.14 -1.37
N ALA A 171 18.14 0.59 -0.36
CA ALA A 171 16.73 0.60 -0.03
C ALA A 171 15.87 1.14 -1.18
N ALA A 172 16.20 2.31 -1.72
CA ALA A 172 15.46 2.95 -2.81
C ALA A 172 15.47 2.10 -4.09
N GLY A 173 16.64 1.56 -4.45
CA GLY A 173 16.81 0.67 -5.59
C GLY A 173 16.05 -0.64 -5.42
N GLY A 174 16.08 -1.24 -4.23
CA GLY A 174 15.34 -2.45 -3.91
C GLY A 174 13.83 -2.27 -4.03
N ILE A 175 13.30 -1.17 -3.48
CA ILE A 175 11.89 -0.79 -3.63
C ILE A 175 11.53 -0.59 -5.11
N ALA A 176 12.37 0.11 -5.87
CA ALA A 176 12.12 0.33 -7.30
C ALA A 176 12.10 -0.97 -8.10
N GLY A 177 13.06 -1.88 -7.86
CA GLY A 177 13.11 -3.21 -8.47
C GLY A 177 11.89 -4.06 -8.13
N LEU A 178 11.48 -4.06 -6.86
CA LEU A 178 10.29 -4.74 -6.38
C LEU A 178 9.02 -4.21 -7.08
N VAL A 179 8.83 -2.89 -7.10
CA VAL A 179 7.65 -2.25 -7.71
C VAL A 179 7.59 -2.52 -9.21
N ALA A 180 8.73 -2.44 -9.91
CA ALA A 180 8.79 -2.73 -11.34
C ALA A 180 8.41 -4.19 -11.64
N CYS A 181 8.93 -5.13 -10.86
CA CYS A 181 8.62 -6.55 -11.00
C CYS A 181 7.15 -6.85 -10.65
N LEU A 182 6.62 -6.27 -9.56
CA LEU A 182 5.22 -6.40 -9.17
C LEU A 182 4.27 -5.86 -10.25
N GLU A 183 4.56 -4.69 -10.82
CA GLU A 183 3.70 -4.10 -11.85
C GLU A 183 3.76 -4.90 -13.17
N SER A 184 4.95 -5.36 -13.57
CA SER A 184 5.11 -6.24 -14.73
C SER A 184 4.36 -7.58 -14.53
N GLY A 185 4.59 -8.22 -13.38
CA GLY A 185 3.94 -9.47 -13.00
C GLY A 185 2.42 -9.33 -12.89
N ARG A 186 1.92 -8.22 -12.34
CA ARG A 186 0.48 -7.92 -12.25
C ARG A 186 -0.15 -7.81 -13.64
N ARG A 187 0.50 -7.14 -14.60
CA ARG A 187 0.00 -7.06 -15.99
C ARG A 187 -0.09 -8.44 -16.62
N HIS A 188 0.96 -9.24 -16.47
CA HIS A 188 0.98 -10.62 -16.95
C HIS A 188 -0.11 -11.49 -16.29
N ALA A 189 -0.30 -11.36 -14.97
CA ALA A 189 -1.35 -12.06 -14.24
C ALA A 189 -2.75 -11.61 -14.67
N THR A 190 -2.94 -10.33 -14.97
CA THR A 190 -4.22 -9.80 -15.49
C THR A 190 -4.53 -10.39 -16.87
N ASP A 191 -3.57 -10.39 -17.78
CA ASP A 191 -3.72 -11.00 -19.11
C ASP A 191 -4.06 -12.50 -19.00
N ARG A 192 -3.38 -13.22 -18.10
CA ARG A 192 -3.69 -14.63 -17.82
C ARG A 192 -5.10 -14.82 -17.26
N MET A 193 -5.53 -13.96 -16.33
CA MET A 193 -6.89 -13.99 -15.78
C MET A 193 -7.95 -13.82 -16.87
N ASP A 194 -7.69 -12.96 -17.85
CA ASP A 194 -8.61 -12.70 -18.96
C ASP A 194 -8.66 -13.87 -19.95
N ARG A 195 -7.50 -14.42 -20.31
CA ARG A 195 -7.40 -15.60 -21.19
C ARG A 195 -8.08 -16.83 -20.60
N GLU A 196 -7.96 -17.05 -19.29
CA GLU A 196 -8.51 -18.22 -18.60
C GLU A 196 -9.86 -17.95 -17.92
N GLN A 197 -10.41 -16.73 -18.08
CA GLN A 197 -11.65 -16.26 -17.46
C GLN A 197 -11.75 -16.61 -15.96
N ARG A 198 -10.68 -16.31 -15.21
CA ARG A 198 -10.58 -16.72 -13.80
C ARG A 198 -11.58 -15.99 -12.92
N CYS A 199 -12.21 -16.70 -11.98
CA CYS A 199 -13.08 -16.10 -10.98
C CYS A 199 -12.33 -15.07 -10.12
N LEU A 200 -12.91 -13.89 -9.89
CA LEU A 200 -12.23 -12.85 -9.10
C LEU A 200 -12.11 -13.18 -7.60
N ASN A 201 -12.92 -14.13 -7.09
CA ASN A 201 -12.96 -14.49 -5.67
C ASN A 201 -12.01 -15.64 -5.33
N CYS A 202 -12.12 -16.77 -6.03
CA CYS A 202 -11.32 -17.97 -5.76
C CYS A 202 -10.18 -18.21 -6.76
N LEU A 203 -10.09 -17.40 -7.83
CA LEU A 203 -9.10 -17.51 -8.90
C LEU A 203 -9.16 -18.80 -9.73
N GLU A 204 -10.15 -19.68 -9.56
CA GLU A 204 -10.35 -20.85 -10.43
C GLU A 204 -10.62 -20.42 -11.89
N PRO A 205 -10.11 -21.15 -12.90
CA PRO A 205 -10.38 -20.87 -14.31
C PRO A 205 -11.84 -21.16 -14.67
N ASN A 206 -12.29 -20.68 -15.83
CA ASN A 206 -13.66 -20.87 -16.33
C ASN A 206 -14.75 -20.37 -15.35
N GLY A 207 -14.50 -19.25 -14.69
CA GLY A 207 -15.44 -18.65 -13.74
C GLY A 207 -16.63 -17.92 -14.37
N CYS A 208 -16.94 -18.13 -15.65
CA CYS A 208 -17.98 -17.43 -16.40
C CYS A 208 -19.08 -18.41 -16.85
N PRO A 209 -20.39 -18.09 -16.67
CA PRO A 209 -20.93 -16.87 -16.07
C PRO A 209 -20.86 -16.87 -14.53
N ARG A 210 -20.70 -18.05 -13.91
CA ARG A 210 -20.63 -18.22 -12.46
C ARG A 210 -19.63 -19.33 -12.13
N CYS A 211 -18.81 -19.11 -11.11
CA CYS A 211 -17.86 -20.10 -10.63
C CYS A 211 -18.57 -21.17 -9.79
N GLU A 212 -18.36 -22.44 -10.12
CA GLU A 212 -18.95 -23.58 -9.41
C GLU A 212 -18.46 -23.70 -7.96
N THR A 213 -17.20 -23.35 -7.70
CA THR A 213 -16.56 -23.52 -6.39
C THR A 213 -17.04 -22.52 -5.34
N CYS A 214 -17.18 -21.24 -5.72
CA CYS A 214 -17.48 -20.17 -4.75
C CYS A 214 -18.75 -19.39 -5.07
N GLY A 215 -19.43 -19.69 -6.18
CA GLY A 215 -20.62 -18.97 -6.63
C GLY A 215 -20.38 -17.53 -7.10
N GLY A 216 -19.13 -17.06 -7.10
CA GLY A 216 -18.71 -15.78 -7.67
C GLY A 216 -18.67 -15.81 -9.20
N GLY A 217 -17.91 -14.91 -9.82
CA GLY A 217 -17.79 -14.91 -11.29
C GLY A 217 -16.56 -14.17 -11.80
N TYR A 218 -16.22 -14.41 -13.06
CA TYR A 218 -15.34 -13.55 -13.83
C TYR A 218 -16.09 -12.26 -14.20
N ARG A 219 -15.40 -11.12 -14.15
CA ARG A 219 -15.90 -9.86 -14.71
C ARG A 219 -14.86 -9.35 -15.70
N GLY A 220 -15.30 -9.12 -16.93
CA GLY A 220 -14.46 -8.64 -18.02
C GLY A 220 -13.75 -7.32 -17.70
N PRO A 221 -12.71 -6.98 -18.47
CA PRO A 221 -12.12 -5.64 -18.40
C PRO A 221 -13.19 -4.58 -18.64
N SER A 222 -13.09 -3.47 -17.90
CA SER A 222 -13.88 -2.28 -18.18
C SER A 222 -13.11 -1.42 -19.17
N ASP A 223 -13.73 -1.05 -20.28
CA ASP A 223 -13.13 -0.13 -21.27
C ASP A 223 -12.88 1.27 -20.68
N ARG A 224 -13.55 1.60 -19.57
CA ARG A 224 -13.41 2.87 -18.86
C ARG A 224 -12.10 2.94 -18.09
N HIS A 225 -11.31 3.96 -18.40
CA HIS A 225 -10.03 4.22 -17.75
C HIS A 225 -9.98 5.67 -17.26
N ILE A 226 -9.82 5.85 -15.94
CA ILE A 226 -9.49 7.16 -15.39
C ILE A 226 -7.98 7.36 -15.56
N PRO A 227 -7.52 8.47 -16.16
CA PRO A 227 -6.10 8.77 -16.27
C PRO A 227 -5.47 8.90 -14.86
N SER A 228 -4.82 7.83 -14.41
CA SER A 228 -4.29 7.71 -13.05
C SER A 228 -3.00 8.49 -12.81
N ARG A 229 -2.28 8.87 -13.87
CA ARG A 229 -0.94 9.47 -13.80
C ARG A 229 -0.92 10.76 -12.98
N ARG A 230 -1.86 11.68 -13.24
CA ARG A 230 -1.94 12.97 -12.52
C ARG A 230 -2.19 12.76 -11.03
N ILE A 231 -3.03 11.80 -10.69
CA ILE A 231 -3.41 11.54 -9.30
C ILE A 231 -2.28 10.84 -8.54
N ALA A 232 -1.61 9.87 -9.17
CA ALA A 232 -0.41 9.25 -8.62
C ALA A 232 0.68 10.31 -8.35
N MET A 233 0.93 11.20 -9.31
CA MET A 233 1.88 12.31 -9.14
C MET A 233 1.50 13.23 -7.99
N VAL A 234 0.22 13.63 -7.88
CA VAL A 234 -0.26 14.46 -6.76
C VAL A 234 -0.08 13.74 -5.42
N ALA A 235 -0.45 12.46 -5.33
CA ALA A 235 -0.25 11.68 -4.10
C ALA A 235 1.22 11.60 -3.72
N THR A 236 2.11 11.31 -4.68
CA THR A 236 3.56 11.29 -4.46
C THR A 236 4.09 12.65 -3.99
N LEU A 237 3.67 13.75 -4.62
CA LEU A 237 4.07 15.10 -4.21
C LEU A 237 3.60 15.43 -2.78
N TRP A 238 2.38 15.02 -2.42
CA TRP A 238 1.89 15.19 -1.04
C TRP A 238 2.68 14.36 -0.04
N THR A 239 3.04 13.12 -0.37
CA THR A 239 3.86 12.29 0.50
C THR A 239 5.25 12.89 0.69
N ILE A 240 5.91 13.32 -0.40
CA ILE A 240 7.21 13.99 -0.36
C ILE A 240 7.11 15.28 0.47
N GLY A 241 6.12 16.13 0.19
CA GLY A 241 5.91 17.38 0.93
C GLY A 241 5.65 17.14 2.42
N SER A 242 4.90 16.09 2.78
CA SER A 242 4.65 15.72 4.17
C SER A 242 5.93 15.23 4.86
N ALA A 243 6.74 14.41 4.18
CA ALA A 243 8.02 13.95 4.70
C ALA A 243 9.00 15.12 4.91
N MET A 244 9.09 16.04 3.95
CA MET A 244 9.90 17.25 4.07
C MET A 244 9.42 18.15 5.21
N LEU A 245 8.10 18.27 5.41
CA LEU A 245 7.52 19.06 6.49
C LEU A 245 7.80 18.44 7.86
N LEU A 246 7.68 17.11 7.99
CA LEU A 246 8.03 16.40 9.23
C LEU A 246 9.52 16.57 9.55
N PHE A 247 10.40 16.37 8.56
CA PHE A 247 11.84 16.54 8.71
C PHE A 247 12.22 17.99 9.04
N GLY A 248 11.70 18.96 8.30
CA GLY A 248 11.95 20.39 8.54
C GLY A 248 11.38 20.85 9.88
N GLY A 249 10.19 20.36 10.25
CA GLY A 249 9.58 20.59 11.56
C GLY A 249 10.45 20.05 12.69
N TYR A 250 10.98 18.83 12.55
CA TYR A 250 11.92 18.22 13.50
C TYR A 250 13.19 19.07 13.68
N LEU A 251 13.82 19.52 12.59
CA LEU A 251 15.02 20.38 12.66
C LEU A 251 14.71 21.75 13.31
N LEU A 252 13.55 22.34 13.01
CA LEU A 252 13.12 23.59 13.64
C LEU A 252 12.82 23.41 15.13
N LEU A 253 12.23 22.27 15.51
CA LEU A 253 11.98 21.91 16.91
C LEU A 253 13.29 21.77 17.68
N MET A 254 14.26 21.06 17.10
CA MET A 254 15.60 20.90 17.68
C MET A 254 16.25 22.26 17.96
N THR A 255 16.29 23.14 16.95
CA THR A 255 16.93 24.46 17.08
C THR A 255 16.21 25.42 18.03
N ARG A 256 14.89 25.29 18.21
CA ARG A 256 14.10 26.15 19.12
C ARG A 256 13.87 25.57 20.50
N SER A 257 14.18 24.29 20.73
CA SER A 257 13.91 23.66 22.01
C SER A 257 14.83 24.25 23.10
N SER A 258 14.32 25.27 23.79
CA SER A 258 14.93 25.73 25.04
C SER A 258 14.78 24.62 26.08
N ASP A 259 15.84 24.41 26.88
CA ASP A 259 15.90 23.38 27.93
C ASP A 259 14.70 23.36 28.89
N ARG A 260 14.02 24.50 29.05
CA ARG A 260 12.89 24.67 29.97
C ARG A 260 11.52 24.44 29.33
N SER A 261 11.44 24.22 28.03
CA SER A 261 10.16 23.95 27.36
C SER A 261 9.77 22.47 27.48
N TRP A 262 8.46 22.20 27.59
CA TRP A 262 7.93 20.83 27.55
C TRP A 262 8.36 20.08 26.28
N MET A 263 8.53 20.81 25.16
CA MET A 263 9.00 20.28 23.88
C MET A 263 10.45 19.80 23.96
N GLY A 264 11.35 20.56 24.59
CA GLY A 264 12.73 20.10 24.82
C GLY A 264 12.80 18.86 25.70
N THR A 265 11.90 18.73 26.68
CA THR A 265 11.80 17.50 27.49
C THR A 265 11.28 16.32 26.67
N ALA A 266 10.32 16.53 25.76
CA ALA A 266 9.81 15.50 24.87
C ALA A 266 10.89 15.03 23.88
N VAL A 267 11.64 15.96 23.27
CA VAL A 267 12.75 15.65 22.36
C VAL A 267 13.85 14.86 23.08
N ARG A 268 14.29 15.29 24.27
CA ARG A 268 15.27 14.51 25.05
C ARG A 268 14.78 13.12 25.43
N ARG A 269 13.48 12.97 25.71
CA ARG A 269 12.89 11.65 25.97
C ARG A 269 12.88 10.79 24.71
N TYR A 270 12.64 11.39 23.54
CA TYR A 270 12.72 10.71 22.25
C TYR A 270 14.15 10.25 21.96
N ASP A 271 15.12 11.15 22.07
CA ASP A 271 16.56 10.86 21.89
C ASP A 271 17.07 9.78 22.86
N ALA A 272 16.45 9.69 24.04
CA ALA A 272 16.79 8.68 25.04
C ALA A 272 16.25 7.26 24.71
N LEU A 273 15.35 7.12 23.72
CA LEU A 273 14.82 5.81 23.31
C LEU A 273 15.81 5.03 22.43
N GLY A 274 16.86 5.70 21.94
CA GLY A 274 17.89 5.12 21.09
C GLY A 274 17.49 5.10 19.61
N LEU A 275 18.52 5.17 18.75
CA LEU A 275 18.38 5.32 17.29
C LEU A 275 17.43 4.30 16.65
N ASN A 276 17.45 3.04 17.11
CA ASN A 276 16.62 1.98 16.53
C ASN A 276 15.12 2.19 16.77
N PHE A 277 14.75 2.68 17.96
CA PHE A 277 13.36 2.96 18.29
C PHE A 277 12.88 4.21 17.55
N GLU A 278 13.72 5.25 17.46
CA GLU A 278 13.43 6.47 16.69
C GLU A 278 13.10 6.14 15.23
N MET A 279 13.96 5.34 14.57
CA MET A 279 13.73 4.93 13.18
C MET A 279 12.41 4.17 12.99
N MET A 280 12.03 3.33 13.96
CA MET A 280 10.75 2.60 13.94
C MET A 280 9.55 3.55 14.11
N VAL A 281 9.64 4.52 15.02
CA VAL A 281 8.59 5.54 15.21
C VAL A 281 8.43 6.38 13.94
N ASP A 282 9.53 6.82 13.35
CA ASP A 282 9.52 7.56 12.09
C ASP A 282 8.91 6.73 10.95
N ALA A 283 9.30 5.47 10.82
CA ALA A 283 8.72 4.55 9.83
C ALA A 283 7.21 4.37 10.05
N THR A 284 6.77 4.28 11.32
CA THR A 284 5.36 4.18 11.68
C THR A 284 4.58 5.42 11.28
N LEU A 285 5.07 6.60 11.66
CA LEU A 285 4.42 7.88 11.35
C LEU A 285 4.36 8.13 9.84
N LEU A 286 5.49 7.98 9.13
CA LEU A 286 5.54 8.13 7.68
C LEU A 286 4.65 7.12 6.97
N GLY A 287 4.64 5.86 7.44
CA GLY A 287 3.77 4.81 6.94
C GLY A 287 2.29 5.18 7.04
N LEU A 288 1.86 5.69 8.20
CA LEU A 288 0.47 6.09 8.44
C LEU A 288 0.06 7.33 7.64
N VAL A 289 0.92 8.35 7.58
CA VAL A 289 0.67 9.56 6.78
C VAL A 289 0.56 9.18 5.30
N GLY A 290 1.48 8.34 4.80
CA GLY A 290 1.44 7.85 3.42
C GLY A 290 0.15 7.08 3.12
N ALA A 291 -0.24 6.15 4.00
CA ALA A 291 -1.49 5.41 3.87
C ALA A 291 -2.71 6.35 3.85
N PHE A 292 -2.76 7.35 4.73
CA PHE A 292 -3.84 8.32 4.79
C PHE A 292 -3.94 9.17 3.51
N VAL A 293 -2.81 9.68 2.99
CA VAL A 293 -2.75 10.46 1.75
C VAL A 293 -3.26 9.63 0.57
N VAL A 294 -2.80 8.37 0.46
CA VAL A 294 -3.25 7.45 -0.59
C VAL A 294 -4.73 7.13 -0.46
N HIS A 295 -5.21 6.86 0.76
CA HIS A 295 -6.62 6.61 1.04
C HIS A 295 -7.51 7.78 0.61
N ARG A 296 -7.15 9.01 1.01
CA ARG A 296 -7.87 10.23 0.64
C ARG A 296 -7.85 10.47 -0.87
N SER A 297 -6.69 10.29 -1.50
CA SER A 297 -6.52 10.40 -2.95
C SER A 297 -7.43 9.41 -3.70
N ARG A 298 -7.48 8.15 -3.26
CA ARG A 298 -8.34 7.12 -3.85
C ARG A 298 -9.82 7.38 -3.67
N ARG A 299 -10.26 7.83 -2.48
CA ARG A 299 -11.66 8.26 -2.29
C ARG A 299 -12.02 9.42 -3.19
N ARG A 300 -11.09 10.37 -3.41
CA ARG A 300 -11.30 11.45 -4.37
C ARG A 300 -11.46 10.90 -5.80
N MET A 301 -10.63 9.95 -6.22
CA MET A 301 -10.79 9.30 -7.53
C MET A 301 -12.12 8.61 -7.69
N SER A 302 -12.59 7.91 -6.67
CA SER A 302 -13.89 7.24 -6.68
C SER A 302 -15.05 8.23 -6.86
N ARG A 303 -14.99 9.39 -6.20
CA ARG A 303 -15.97 10.48 -6.42
C ARG A 303 -15.90 11.05 -7.84
N ILE A 304 -14.69 11.18 -8.40
CA ILE A 304 -14.51 11.60 -9.81
C ILE A 304 -15.06 10.53 -10.75
N ALA A 305 -14.82 9.25 -10.45
CA ALA A 305 -15.32 8.11 -11.20
C ALA A 305 -16.85 8.08 -11.24
N ALA A 306 -17.50 8.39 -10.11
CA ALA A 306 -18.96 8.44 -10.00
C ALA A 306 -19.59 9.54 -10.88
N ARG A 307 -18.82 10.57 -11.26
CA ARG A 307 -19.26 11.64 -12.17
C ARG A 307 -18.85 11.42 -13.62
N TYR A 308 -18.04 10.39 -13.89
CA TYR A 308 -17.54 10.12 -15.23
C TYR A 308 -18.69 9.72 -16.16
N GLY A 309 -18.86 10.45 -17.25
CA GLY A 309 -19.99 10.29 -18.18
C GLY A 309 -21.25 11.08 -17.81
N ILE A 310 -21.29 11.68 -16.61
CA ILE A 310 -22.35 12.61 -16.18
C ILE A 310 -21.86 14.05 -16.35
N GLU A 311 -20.65 14.36 -15.90
CA GLU A 311 -20.06 15.70 -16.01
C GLU A 311 -18.77 15.64 -16.83
N CYS A 312 -18.50 16.69 -17.60
CA CYS A 312 -17.20 16.88 -18.23
C CYS A 312 -16.13 17.07 -17.15
N LEU A 313 -15.15 16.17 -17.07
CA LEU A 313 -14.08 16.25 -16.06
C LEU A 313 -13.19 17.51 -16.17
N ARG A 314 -13.25 18.22 -17.30
CA ARG A 314 -12.46 19.42 -17.56
C ARG A 314 -13.18 20.70 -17.14
N CYS A 315 -14.39 20.93 -17.63
CA CYS A 315 -15.15 22.17 -17.37
C CYS A 315 -16.32 22.01 -16.39
N GLY A 316 -16.71 20.78 -16.04
CA GLY A 316 -17.86 20.51 -15.17
C GLY A 316 -19.23 20.59 -15.84
N HIS A 317 -19.29 20.79 -17.17
CA HIS A 317 -20.55 20.82 -17.92
C HIS A 317 -21.28 19.47 -17.82
N ASP A 318 -22.59 19.51 -17.59
CA ASP A 318 -23.45 18.33 -17.58
C ASP A 318 -23.53 17.72 -18.98
N LEU A 319 -23.25 16.43 -19.09
CA LEU A 319 -23.24 15.68 -20.34
C LEU A 319 -24.53 14.87 -20.53
N GLN A 320 -25.44 14.91 -19.55
CA GLN A 320 -26.73 14.24 -19.65
C GLN A 320 -27.57 14.83 -20.79
N GLY A 321 -28.24 13.97 -21.56
CA GLY A 321 -29.09 14.38 -22.69
C GLY A 321 -28.37 14.80 -23.97
N LEU A 322 -27.03 14.70 -24.04
CA LEU A 322 -26.32 14.89 -25.31
C LEU A 322 -26.68 13.76 -26.29
N PRO A 323 -26.87 14.06 -27.58
CA PRO A 323 -27.16 13.04 -28.58
C PRO A 323 -25.99 12.06 -28.71
N GLU A 324 -26.30 10.78 -28.92
CA GLU A 324 -25.27 9.77 -29.18
C GLU A 324 -24.47 10.13 -30.43
N GLN A 325 -23.20 10.49 -30.25
CA GLN A 325 -22.25 10.75 -31.32
C GLN A 325 -21.14 9.70 -31.26
N PRO A 326 -20.60 9.27 -32.42
CA PRO A 326 -19.52 8.29 -32.47
C PRO A 326 -18.25 8.77 -31.76
N GLU A 327 -18.04 10.08 -31.68
CA GLU A 327 -16.97 10.70 -30.88
C GLU A 327 -17.58 11.78 -29.96
N PRO A 328 -18.10 11.40 -28.78
CA PRO A 328 -18.71 12.35 -27.87
C PRO A 328 -17.68 13.38 -27.41
N ARG A 329 -17.98 14.66 -27.61
CA ARG A 329 -17.18 15.79 -27.15
C ARG A 329 -18.02 16.73 -26.32
N CYS A 330 -17.44 17.24 -25.24
CA CYS A 330 -18.11 18.25 -24.43
C CYS A 330 -18.39 19.49 -25.30
N PRO A 331 -19.64 19.98 -25.37
CA PRO A 331 -19.98 21.13 -26.21
C PRO A 331 -19.29 22.43 -25.76
N GLU A 332 -18.98 22.54 -24.46
CA GLU A 332 -18.34 23.74 -23.90
C GLU A 332 -16.82 23.80 -24.15
N CYS A 333 -16.10 22.69 -23.96
CA CYS A 333 -14.63 22.70 -23.98
C CYS A 333 -14.00 21.79 -25.04
N GLY A 334 -14.79 21.03 -25.79
CA GLY A 334 -14.34 20.12 -26.85
C GLY A 334 -13.61 18.86 -26.37
N GLU A 335 -13.52 18.65 -25.05
CA GLU A 335 -12.87 17.48 -24.45
C GLU A 335 -13.64 16.20 -24.83
N ALA A 336 -12.94 15.20 -25.35
CA ALA A 336 -13.53 13.92 -25.69
C ALA A 336 -13.91 13.15 -24.42
N PHE A 337 -15.05 12.46 -24.44
CA PHE A 337 -15.49 11.59 -23.36
C PHE A 337 -16.10 10.30 -23.91
N VAL A 338 -16.22 9.29 -23.04
CA VAL A 338 -16.89 8.03 -23.38
C VAL A 338 -18.30 8.11 -22.81
N ALA A 339 -19.31 8.17 -23.69
CA ALA A 339 -20.71 8.14 -23.29
C ALA A 339 -21.07 6.77 -22.72
N ASP A 340 -21.86 6.74 -21.65
CA ASP A 340 -22.31 5.51 -21.02
C ASP A 340 -23.69 5.11 -21.59
N SER A 341 -23.69 4.33 -22.67
CA SER A 341 -24.93 3.79 -23.26
C SER A 341 -25.63 2.76 -22.36
N GLY A 342 -24.96 2.31 -21.28
CA GLY A 342 -25.45 1.26 -20.38
C GLY A 342 -26.12 1.77 -19.10
N VAL A 343 -26.21 3.08 -18.87
CA VAL A 343 -26.97 3.65 -17.74
C VAL A 343 -28.31 4.16 -18.29
N PRO A 344 -29.41 3.40 -18.10
CA PRO A 344 -30.73 3.75 -18.64
C PRO A 344 -31.24 5.13 -18.19
N ASP A 345 -30.67 5.70 -17.12
CA ASP A 345 -31.04 7.01 -16.58
C ASP A 345 -30.25 8.20 -17.13
N VAL A 346 -29.24 8.01 -18.00
CA VAL A 346 -28.54 9.18 -18.62
C VAL A 346 -29.39 9.82 -19.75
N ALA A 347 -30.37 9.08 -20.27
CA ALA A 347 -31.33 9.57 -21.28
C ALA A 347 -32.75 9.79 -20.74
N ALA A 348 -33.00 9.50 -19.45
CA ALA A 348 -34.32 9.64 -18.85
C ALA A 348 -34.27 10.53 -17.61
N ARG A 349 -33.88 11.79 -17.78
CA ARG A 349 -34.52 12.85 -16.98
C ARG A 349 -35.98 12.88 -17.43
N ARG A 350 -36.79 11.94 -16.92
CA ARG A 350 -38.25 11.97 -17.08
C ARG A 350 -38.67 13.38 -16.71
N GLU A 351 -39.33 14.04 -17.64
CA GLU A 351 -40.05 15.29 -17.49
C GLU A 351 -40.67 15.42 -16.08
N SER A 352 -39.94 16.03 -15.15
CA SER A 352 -40.40 16.44 -13.81
C SER A 352 -39.25 17.28 -13.23
N GLU A 353 -39.40 18.54 -12.83
CA GLU A 353 -40.54 19.20 -12.18
C GLU A 353 -40.54 20.74 -12.42
N GLU A 354 -39.89 21.27 -13.46
CA GLU A 354 -39.70 22.73 -13.58
C GLU A 354 -40.71 23.49 -14.47
N HIS A 355 -41.68 22.82 -15.11
CA HIS A 355 -42.70 23.50 -15.95
C HIS A 355 -44.15 23.19 -15.54
N GLY A 356 -44.41 23.16 -14.23
CA GLY A 356 -45.76 23.27 -13.66
C GLY A 356 -45.91 24.58 -12.91
N GLU A 357 -46.67 25.51 -13.48
CA GLU A 357 -47.15 26.79 -12.91
C GLU A 357 -46.15 27.96 -12.84
N ARG A 358 -46.16 28.77 -13.91
CA ARG A 358 -46.43 30.22 -13.83
C ARG A 358 -46.85 30.80 -15.16
#